data_AF-A0A430QUT9-F1
#
_entry.id   AF-A0A430QUT9-F1
#
_cell.length_a   1.000
_cell.length_b   1.000
_cell.length_c   1.000
_cell.angle_alpha   90.00
_cell.angle_beta   90.00
_cell.angle_gamma   90.00
#
_symmetry.space_group_name_H-M   'P 1'
#
loop_
_entity.id
_entity.type
_entity.pdbx_description
1 polymer ?
#
loop_
_entity_poly.entity_id
_entity_poly.type
_entity_poly.pdbx_seq_one_letter_code
_entity_poly.pdbx_strand_id
1 'polypeptide(L)'
;MNKRKSSHEVVNRSIDDKIELKRELGLWSGVSITIGTIIGSGVFVTPKGVLENSGQSPGISIIIWILCGIISLLGSLCYAELGTTITHSGGDYMYIKKAFAFLTWINIMKVRWATRIQNLFTAAKLLALTVIILSGLYVVCQGRLENFEEFWQPTRPINPSRIALAFYSGLFAYAGWNFLNIITEELQDPEQLNFVAAREGQLPTLLATIHVEHLTPVPAILLNCILSLIMLIVSDLFTLINYVSFVQWLSVAASIFAMLYLRRSQPDIPRPIRLPLIIPITFLIVCSFLLILPIFHRPNELFIGMIIVLSGIPIYLLGIGWKQKSNLFIQKYN
;
A
#
# COMPACT_ATOMS: atom_id res chain seq x y z
N MET A 1 15.04 -50.57 42.08
CA MET A 1 14.04 -50.51 40.98
C MET A 1 12.91 -49.63 41.46
N ASN A 2 12.53 -48.48 40.90
CA ASN A 2 12.83 -47.84 39.62
C ASN A 2 12.75 -46.31 39.82
N LYS A 3 13.52 -45.58 39.02
CA LYS A 3 13.95 -44.18 39.20
C LYS A 3 12.81 -43.16 39.35
N ARG A 4 13.02 -42.21 40.28
CA ARG A 4 12.40 -40.87 40.27
C ARG A 4 12.57 -40.27 38.87
N LYS A 5 11.49 -40.16 38.10
CA LYS A 5 11.46 -39.29 36.91
C LYS A 5 11.68 -37.88 37.41
N SER A 6 12.78 -37.26 36.98
CA SER A 6 13.12 -35.91 37.39
C SER A 6 12.07 -34.95 36.84
N SER A 7 11.68 -33.97 37.65
CA SER A 7 10.79 -32.87 37.29
C SER A 7 11.30 -32.06 36.08
N HIS A 8 12.55 -32.26 35.64
CA HIS A 8 13.12 -31.68 34.42
C HIS A 8 12.65 -32.37 33.12
N GLU A 9 12.21 -33.64 33.15
CA GLU A 9 11.72 -34.34 31.94
C GLU A 9 10.28 -33.97 31.57
N VAL A 10 9.46 -33.56 32.55
CA VAL A 10 8.06 -33.14 32.29
C VAL A 10 8.00 -31.70 31.79
N VAL A 11 8.92 -30.84 32.23
CA VAL A 11 9.00 -29.43 31.81
C VAL A 11 9.54 -29.27 30.38
N ASN A 12 10.41 -30.18 29.92
CA ASN A 12 10.95 -30.12 28.56
C ASN A 12 9.96 -30.59 27.47
N ARG A 13 8.85 -31.24 27.82
CA ARG A 13 7.84 -31.66 26.82
C ARG A 13 6.83 -30.59 26.44
N SER A 14 6.78 -29.45 27.13
CA SER A 14 5.81 -28.38 26.86
C SER A 14 6.38 -27.16 26.13
N ILE A 15 7.63 -27.22 25.66
CA ILE A 15 8.31 -26.10 24.98
C ILE A 15 8.46 -26.34 23.47
N ASP A 16 8.24 -27.58 22.99
CA ASP A 16 8.45 -27.96 21.58
C ASP A 16 7.17 -28.02 20.75
N ASP A 17 6.02 -27.65 21.32
CA ASP A 17 4.83 -27.33 20.53
C ASP A 17 5.06 -25.97 19.86
N LYS A 18 5.78 -25.98 18.73
CA LYS A 18 5.74 -24.89 17.76
C LYS A 18 4.27 -24.60 17.50
N ILE A 19 3.80 -23.46 18.01
CA ILE A 19 2.51 -22.89 17.66
C ILE A 19 2.61 -22.47 16.19
N GLU A 20 2.45 -23.43 15.28
CA GLU A 20 2.31 -23.16 13.86
C GLU A 20 0.92 -22.56 13.66
N LEU A 21 0.89 -21.29 13.25
CA LEU A 21 -0.32 -20.64 12.78
C LEU A 21 -0.88 -21.49 11.63
N LYS A 22 -2.00 -22.17 11.87
CA LYS A 22 -2.70 -22.90 10.81
C LYS A 22 -3.01 -21.91 9.68
N ARG A 23 -2.45 -22.18 8.49
CA ARG A 23 -2.76 -21.45 7.26
C ARG A 23 -4.22 -21.74 6.89
N GLU A 24 -5.15 -20.93 7.41
CA GLU A 24 -6.59 -21.10 7.12
C GLU A 24 -7.03 -20.41 5.81
N LEU A 25 -6.17 -19.60 5.18
CA LEU A 25 -6.47 -18.95 3.91
C LEU A 25 -5.94 -19.77 2.74
N GLY A 26 -6.85 -20.43 2.02
CA GLY A 26 -6.55 -21.04 0.72
C GLY A 26 -6.37 -20.02 -0.40
N LEU A 27 -5.94 -20.49 -1.58
CA LEU A 27 -5.73 -19.66 -2.78
C LEU A 27 -6.95 -18.79 -3.13
N TRP A 28 -8.14 -19.38 -3.10
CA TRP A 28 -9.39 -18.69 -3.42
C TRP A 28 -9.70 -17.53 -2.48
N SER A 29 -9.46 -17.73 -1.18
CA SER A 29 -9.62 -16.67 -0.19
C SER A 29 -8.60 -15.55 -0.42
N GLY A 30 -7.35 -15.90 -0.75
CA GLY A 30 -6.31 -14.92 -1.11
C GLY A 30 -6.68 -14.08 -2.34
N VAL A 31 -7.09 -14.73 -3.43
CA VAL A 31 -7.54 -14.05 -4.66
C VAL A 31 -8.74 -13.13 -4.38
N SER A 32 -9.71 -13.59 -3.59
CA SER A 32 -10.88 -12.78 -3.23
C SER A 32 -10.50 -11.55 -2.41
N ILE A 33 -9.54 -11.67 -1.47
CA ILE A 33 -9.03 -10.54 -0.70
C ILE A 33 -8.33 -9.55 -1.62
N THR A 34 -7.45 -10.04 -2.50
CA THR A 34 -6.76 -9.22 -3.52
C THR A 34 -7.73 -8.43 -4.39
N ILE A 35 -8.76 -9.07 -4.93
CA ILE A 35 -9.79 -8.40 -5.74
C ILE A 35 -10.52 -7.36 -4.90
N GLY A 36 -10.93 -7.70 -3.67
CA GLY A 36 -11.65 -6.79 -2.78
C GLY A 36 -10.84 -5.57 -2.33
N THR A 37 -9.51 -5.70 -2.24
CA THR A 37 -8.62 -4.57 -1.90
C THR A 37 -8.31 -3.66 -3.09
N ILE A 38 -8.19 -4.22 -4.30
CA ILE A 38 -7.84 -3.44 -5.51
C ILE A 38 -9.07 -2.72 -6.05
N ILE A 39 -10.26 -3.34 -6.02
CA ILE A 39 -11.50 -2.71 -6.48
C ILE A 39 -11.93 -1.63 -5.47
N GLY A 40 -11.41 -0.43 -5.67
CA GLY A 40 -11.70 0.76 -4.87
C GLY A 40 -12.82 1.63 -5.44
N SER A 41 -13.01 2.81 -4.83
CA SER A 41 -13.89 3.86 -5.36
C SER A 41 -13.29 4.60 -6.56
N GLY A 42 -11.99 4.41 -6.84
CA GLY A 42 -11.29 5.10 -7.93
C GLY A 42 -11.95 4.91 -9.30
N VAL A 43 -12.52 3.74 -9.58
CA VAL A 43 -13.22 3.41 -10.84
C VAL A 43 -14.39 4.34 -11.17
N PHE A 44 -15.00 5.00 -10.17
CA PHE A 44 -16.11 5.94 -10.38
C PHE A 44 -15.64 7.38 -10.68
N VAL A 45 -14.36 7.68 -10.45
CA VAL A 45 -13.78 9.03 -10.57
C VAL A 45 -12.83 9.12 -11.76
N THR A 46 -11.95 8.13 -11.90
CA THR A 46 -10.81 8.19 -12.80
C THR A 46 -11.12 8.05 -14.29
N PRO A 47 -12.26 7.48 -14.77
CA PRO A 47 -12.58 7.46 -16.21
C PRO A 47 -12.57 8.84 -16.85
N LYS A 48 -13.04 9.87 -16.12
CA LYS A 48 -12.98 11.28 -16.58
C LYS A 48 -11.53 11.74 -16.76
N GLY A 49 -10.67 11.50 -15.77
CA GLY A 49 -9.26 11.90 -15.81
C GLY A 49 -8.46 11.17 -16.90
N VAL A 50 -8.73 9.88 -17.12
CA VAL A 50 -8.10 9.11 -18.20
C VAL A 50 -8.54 9.64 -19.56
N LEU A 51 -9.85 9.83 -19.77
CA LEU A 51 -10.40 10.26 -21.06
C LEU A 51 -9.97 11.69 -21.44
N GLU A 52 -9.99 12.63 -20.50
CA GLU A 52 -9.57 14.02 -20.77
C GLU A 52 -8.10 14.12 -21.17
N ASN A 53 -7.25 13.29 -20.54
CA ASN A 53 -5.82 13.27 -20.79
C ASN A 53 -5.41 12.36 -21.97
N SER A 54 -6.29 11.47 -22.43
CA SER A 54 -6.10 10.61 -23.61
C SER A 54 -6.58 11.26 -24.92
N GLY A 55 -6.73 12.60 -24.95
CA GLY A 55 -7.19 13.32 -26.12
C GLY A 55 -8.69 13.20 -26.38
N GLN A 56 -9.48 12.82 -25.37
CA GLN A 56 -10.91 12.51 -25.46
C GLN A 56 -11.26 11.34 -26.40
N SER A 57 -10.27 10.55 -26.82
CA SER A 57 -10.49 9.31 -27.57
C SER A 57 -10.77 8.12 -26.63
N PRO A 58 -11.93 7.45 -26.76
CA PRO A 58 -12.24 6.24 -25.99
C PRO A 58 -11.26 5.09 -26.24
N GLY A 59 -10.82 4.89 -27.48
CA GLY A 59 -9.90 3.80 -27.83
C GLY A 59 -8.55 3.92 -27.13
N ILE A 60 -7.99 5.13 -27.08
CA ILE A 60 -6.73 5.39 -26.36
C ILE A 60 -6.92 5.23 -24.85
N SER A 61 -8.06 5.66 -24.31
CA SER A 61 -8.41 5.48 -22.89
C SER A 61 -8.41 3.99 -22.50
N ILE A 62 -9.02 3.12 -23.32
CA ILE A 62 -9.04 1.67 -23.05
C ILE A 62 -7.63 1.07 -23.09
N ILE A 63 -6.78 1.49 -24.04
CA ILE A 63 -5.37 1.07 -24.08
C ILE A 63 -4.66 1.45 -22.77
N ILE A 64 -4.86 2.68 -22.29
CA ILE A 64 -4.29 3.15 -21.02
C ILE A 64 -4.77 2.28 -19.86
N TRP A 65 -6.06 1.94 -19.80
CA TRP A 65 -6.63 1.07 -18.76
C TRP A 65 -5.99 -0.33 -18.75
N ILE A 66 -5.78 -0.93 -19.91
CA ILE A 66 -5.11 -2.24 -20.06
C ILE A 66 -3.65 -2.13 -19.61
N LEU A 67 -2.94 -1.10 -20.06
CA LEU A 67 -1.55 -0.86 -19.69
C LEU A 67 -1.40 -0.60 -18.19
N CYS A 68 -2.33 0.11 -17.56
CA CYS A 68 -2.34 0.29 -16.10
C CYS A 68 -2.41 -1.06 -15.37
N GLY A 69 -3.27 -1.98 -15.82
CA GLY A 69 -3.36 -3.33 -15.27
C GLY A 69 -2.05 -4.12 -15.39
N ILE A 70 -1.38 -4.03 -16.55
CA ILE A 70 -0.08 -4.67 -16.78
C ILE A 70 0.99 -4.06 -15.87
N ILE A 71 1.05 -2.73 -15.75
CA ILE A 71 1.98 -2.03 -14.88
C ILE A 71 1.77 -2.43 -13.42
N SER A 72 0.53 -2.50 -12.94
CA SER A 72 0.19 -2.96 -11.60
C SER A 72 0.59 -4.41 -11.34
N LEU A 73 0.44 -5.29 -12.34
CA LEU A 73 0.88 -6.69 -12.25
C LEU A 73 2.41 -6.78 -12.11
N LEU A 74 3.17 -6.04 -12.93
CA LEU A 74 4.63 -6.01 -12.86
C LEU A 74 5.10 -5.47 -11.51
N GLY A 75 4.48 -4.38 -11.02
CA GLY A 75 4.76 -3.82 -9.71
C GLY A 75 4.48 -4.79 -8.57
N SER A 76 3.35 -5.49 -8.61
CA SER A 76 2.98 -6.50 -7.61
C SER A 76 3.99 -7.65 -7.55
N LEU A 77 4.43 -8.15 -8.71
CA LEU A 77 5.47 -9.19 -8.79
C LEU A 77 6.78 -8.72 -8.15
N CYS A 78 7.24 -7.51 -8.47
CA CYS A 78 8.45 -6.97 -7.86
C CYS A 78 8.30 -6.84 -6.34
N TYR A 79 7.18 -6.30 -5.86
CA TYR A 79 6.97 -6.22 -4.42
C TYR A 79 6.85 -7.60 -3.76
N ALA A 80 6.38 -8.64 -4.46
CA ALA A 80 6.31 -9.99 -3.93
C ALA A 80 7.70 -10.61 -3.74
N GLU A 81 8.65 -10.36 -4.66
CA GLU A 81 10.05 -10.72 -4.44
C GLU A 81 10.65 -9.94 -3.26
N LEU A 82 10.37 -8.64 -3.14
CA LEU A 82 10.89 -7.83 -2.03
C LEU A 82 10.38 -8.33 -0.68
N GLY A 83 9.07 -8.57 -0.55
CA GLY A 83 8.44 -9.06 0.68
C GLY A 83 8.90 -10.46 1.08
N THR A 84 9.11 -11.35 0.10
CA THR A 84 9.66 -12.69 0.39
C THR A 84 11.16 -12.72 0.68
N THR A 85 11.91 -11.68 0.31
CA THR A 85 13.36 -11.59 0.55
C THR A 85 13.68 -10.94 1.89
N ILE A 86 12.91 -9.93 2.29
CA ILE A 86 13.14 -9.18 3.53
C ILE A 86 12.03 -9.56 4.52
N THR A 87 12.16 -10.73 5.14
CA THR A 87 11.19 -11.23 6.13
C THR A 87 11.50 -10.70 7.54
N HIS A 88 11.65 -9.39 7.67
CA HIS A 88 11.86 -8.74 8.97
C HIS A 88 10.59 -8.03 9.43
N SER A 89 9.80 -8.74 10.21
CA SER A 89 8.88 -8.18 11.21
C SER A 89 9.21 -8.90 12.53
N GLY A 90 9.70 -8.15 13.52
CA GLY A 90 9.73 -8.60 14.92
C GLY A 90 10.85 -9.51 15.40
N GLY A 91 12.08 -8.99 15.49
CA GLY A 91 13.05 -9.53 16.45
C GLY A 91 12.55 -9.38 17.90
N ASP A 92 12.52 -10.50 18.63
CA ASP A 92 12.24 -10.69 20.09
C ASP A 92 10.77 -10.73 20.58
N TYR A 93 9.79 -11.00 19.73
CA TYR A 93 8.35 -10.98 20.10
C TYR A 93 7.85 -12.22 20.88
N MET A 94 8.67 -13.26 21.08
CA MET A 94 8.21 -14.55 21.63
C MET A 94 7.76 -14.48 23.10
N TYR A 95 8.13 -13.43 23.84
CA TYR A 95 7.76 -13.25 25.26
C TYR A 95 6.52 -12.35 25.49
N ILE A 96 6.11 -11.51 24.53
CA ILE A 96 5.00 -10.54 24.67
C ILE A 96 3.65 -11.15 24.26
N LYS A 97 3.66 -12.23 23.48
CA LYS A 97 2.49 -12.90 22.87
C LYS A 97 1.43 -13.38 23.88
N LYS A 98 1.82 -13.76 25.11
CA LYS A 98 0.88 -14.22 26.16
C LYS A 98 0.08 -13.07 26.79
N ALA A 99 0.62 -11.86 26.85
CA ALA A 99 -0.10 -10.68 27.37
C ALA A 99 -0.97 -10.02 26.29
N PHE A 100 -0.52 -10.06 25.02
CA PHE A 100 -1.27 -9.49 23.89
C PHE A 100 -2.40 -10.36 23.37
N ALA A 101 -2.42 -11.67 23.62
CA ALA A 101 -3.49 -12.58 23.15
C ALA A 101 -4.89 -12.18 23.65
N PHE A 102 -5.00 -11.72 24.90
CA PHE A 102 -6.26 -11.23 25.47
C PHE A 102 -6.69 -9.90 24.84
N LEU A 103 -5.72 -9.01 24.60
CA LEU A 103 -5.95 -7.72 23.94
C LEU A 103 -6.32 -7.92 22.45
N THR A 104 -5.64 -8.81 21.73
CA THR A 104 -6.01 -9.16 20.34
C THR A 104 -7.40 -9.78 20.27
N TRP A 105 -7.81 -10.62 21.23
CA TRP A 105 -9.17 -11.14 21.29
C TRP A 105 -10.24 -10.04 21.44
N ILE A 106 -10.02 -9.07 22.33
CA ILE A 106 -10.90 -7.90 22.51
C ILE A 106 -10.90 -7.00 21.26
N ASN A 107 -9.75 -6.81 20.62
CA ASN A 107 -9.61 -6.07 19.37
C ASN A 107 -10.38 -6.75 18.23
N ILE A 108 -10.28 -8.08 18.10
CA ILE A 108 -11.05 -8.89 17.14
C ILE A 108 -12.56 -8.73 17.33
N MET A 109 -13.06 -8.55 18.55
CA MET A 109 -14.49 -8.29 18.79
C MET A 109 -14.95 -6.92 18.27
N LYS A 110 -14.10 -5.89 18.33
CA LYS A 110 -14.41 -4.54 17.80
C LYS A 110 -14.17 -4.41 16.30
N VAL A 111 -13.12 -5.06 15.79
CA VAL A 111 -12.81 -5.15 14.35
C VAL A 111 -13.97 -5.75 13.57
N ARG A 112 -14.72 -6.69 14.15
CA ARG A 112 -15.94 -7.26 13.50
C ARG A 112 -16.93 -6.19 13.02
N TRP A 113 -17.11 -5.08 13.73
CA TRP A 113 -17.99 -4.00 13.27
C TRP A 113 -17.40 -3.21 12.11
N ALA A 114 -16.10 -2.87 12.17
CA ALA A 114 -15.39 -2.24 11.07
C ALA A 114 -15.38 -3.16 9.82
N THR A 115 -15.11 -4.45 10.00
CA THR A 115 -15.17 -5.47 8.94
C THR A 115 -16.58 -5.63 8.37
N ARG A 116 -17.63 -5.59 9.20
CA ARG A 116 -19.03 -5.63 8.72
C ARG A 116 -19.36 -4.41 7.85
N ILE A 117 -18.98 -3.21 8.30
CA ILE A 117 -19.18 -1.97 7.54
C ILE A 117 -18.39 -2.03 6.23
N GLN A 118 -17.12 -2.45 6.28
CA GLN A 118 -16.28 -2.62 5.11
C GLN A 118 -16.88 -3.64 4.12
N ASN A 119 -17.35 -4.79 4.60
CA ASN A 119 -17.99 -5.80 3.76
C ASN A 119 -19.26 -5.28 3.08
N LEU A 120 -20.07 -4.48 3.80
CA LEU A 120 -21.25 -3.83 3.22
C LEU A 120 -20.86 -2.87 2.09
N PHE A 121 -19.84 -2.02 2.30
CA PHE A 121 -19.35 -1.13 1.26
C PHE A 121 -18.74 -1.87 0.08
N THR A 122 -18.03 -2.98 0.30
CA THR A 122 -17.51 -3.82 -0.77
C THR A 122 -18.64 -4.44 -1.59
N ALA A 123 -19.67 -4.97 -0.94
CA ALA A 123 -20.85 -5.51 -1.61
C ALA A 123 -21.58 -4.42 -2.44
N ALA A 124 -21.78 -3.24 -1.87
CA ALA A 124 -22.40 -2.11 -2.56
C ALA A 124 -21.61 -1.68 -3.80
N LYS A 125 -20.27 -1.61 -3.72
CA LYS A 125 -19.40 -1.29 -4.86
C LYS A 125 -19.53 -2.33 -5.99
N LEU A 126 -19.52 -3.62 -5.65
CA LEU A 126 -19.65 -4.70 -6.63
C LEU A 126 -21.03 -4.70 -7.31
N LEU A 127 -22.10 -4.42 -6.55
CA LEU A 127 -23.44 -4.26 -7.11
C LEU A 127 -23.51 -3.08 -8.08
N ALA A 128 -22.97 -1.93 -7.70
CA ALA A 128 -22.94 -0.75 -8.57
C ALA A 128 -22.18 -1.03 -9.88
N LEU A 129 -21.03 -1.71 -9.81
CA LEU A 129 -20.28 -2.13 -11.00
C LEU A 129 -21.07 -3.10 -11.88
N THR A 130 -21.77 -4.05 -11.27
CA THR A 130 -22.62 -5.00 -11.99
C THR A 130 -23.73 -4.29 -12.75
N VAL A 131 -24.40 -3.32 -12.11
CA VAL A 131 -25.44 -2.49 -12.74
C VAL A 131 -24.86 -1.69 -13.91
N ILE A 132 -23.69 -1.07 -13.75
CA ILE A 132 -23.03 -0.31 -14.82
C ILE A 132 -22.73 -1.22 -16.02
N ILE A 133 -22.16 -2.39 -15.80
CA ILE A 133 -21.81 -3.34 -16.87
C ILE A 133 -23.08 -3.80 -17.60
N LEU A 134 -24.11 -4.23 -16.87
CA LEU A 134 -25.36 -4.72 -17.46
C LEU A 134 -26.10 -3.62 -18.23
N SER A 135 -26.16 -2.41 -17.68
CA SER A 135 -26.77 -1.26 -18.35
C SER A 135 -26.02 -0.86 -19.63
N GLY A 136 -24.68 -0.88 -19.60
CA GLY A 136 -23.85 -0.65 -20.79
C GLY A 136 -24.07 -1.70 -21.87
N LEU A 137 -24.08 -3.00 -21.50
CA LEU A 137 -24.37 -4.09 -22.44
C LEU A 137 -25.77 -3.95 -23.04
N TYR A 138 -26.77 -3.59 -22.24
CA TYR A 138 -28.14 -3.37 -22.72
C TYR A 138 -28.20 -2.26 -23.77
N VAL A 139 -27.53 -1.12 -23.56
CA VAL A 139 -27.46 -0.02 -24.53
C VAL A 139 -26.75 -0.44 -25.82
N VAL A 140 -25.67 -1.22 -25.72
CA VAL A 140 -24.96 -1.77 -26.88
C VAL A 140 -25.85 -2.73 -27.66
N CYS A 141 -26.60 -3.61 -26.98
CA CYS A 141 -27.56 -4.51 -27.61
C CYS A 141 -28.73 -3.78 -28.30
N GLN A 142 -29.07 -2.57 -27.87
CA GLN A 142 -30.05 -1.71 -28.58
C GLN A 142 -29.50 -1.08 -29.87
N GLY A 143 -28.22 -1.28 -30.19
CA GLY A 143 -27.59 -0.71 -31.38
C GLY A 143 -27.25 0.78 -31.28
N ARG A 144 -27.29 1.38 -30.08
CA ARG A 144 -26.88 2.78 -29.86
C ARG A 144 -25.36 2.88 -29.80
N LEU A 145 -24.74 2.87 -30.97
CA LEU A 145 -23.29 2.86 -31.14
C LEU A 145 -22.68 4.21 -31.52
N GLU A 146 -23.45 5.30 -31.43
CA GLU A 146 -23.01 6.68 -31.76
C GLU A 146 -21.68 7.05 -31.06
N ASN A 147 -21.51 6.62 -29.81
CA ASN A 147 -20.28 6.86 -29.03
C ASN A 147 -19.03 6.13 -29.57
N PHE A 148 -19.19 5.19 -30.51
CA PHE A 148 -18.11 4.43 -31.12
C PHE A 148 -17.71 4.95 -32.52
N GLU A 149 -18.42 5.93 -33.08
CA GLU A 149 -18.11 6.44 -34.43
C GLU A 149 -16.74 7.12 -34.49
N GLU A 150 -16.40 7.91 -33.47
CA GLU A 150 -15.09 8.59 -33.33
C GLU A 150 -14.15 7.88 -32.35
N PHE A 151 -14.27 6.55 -32.20
CA PHE A 151 -13.61 5.79 -31.14
C PHE A 151 -12.08 6.01 -31.07
N TRP A 152 -11.41 6.12 -32.22
CA TRP A 152 -9.96 6.31 -32.33
C TRP A 152 -9.52 7.75 -32.58
N GLN A 153 -10.45 8.68 -32.82
CA GLN A 153 -10.10 10.04 -33.24
C GLN A 153 -9.92 10.93 -32.00
N PRO A 154 -8.70 11.42 -31.73
CA PRO A 154 -8.51 12.35 -30.63
C PRO A 154 -8.98 13.75 -31.04
N THR A 155 -9.94 14.30 -30.30
CA THR A 155 -10.42 15.68 -30.48
C THR A 155 -9.48 16.71 -29.85
N ARG A 156 -8.56 16.27 -28.97
CA ARG A 156 -7.52 17.12 -28.36
C ARG A 156 -6.11 16.61 -28.68
N PRO A 157 -5.11 17.52 -28.76
CA PRO A 157 -3.73 17.12 -29.02
C PRO A 157 -3.21 16.20 -27.91
N ILE A 158 -2.64 15.08 -28.34
CA ILE A 158 -2.04 14.07 -27.47
C ILE A 158 -0.57 14.45 -27.28
N ASN A 159 -0.23 14.79 -26.04
CA ASN A 159 1.15 15.03 -25.63
C ASN A 159 1.60 13.88 -24.73
N PRO A 160 2.86 13.40 -24.82
CA PRO A 160 3.38 12.36 -23.93
C PRO A 160 3.18 12.67 -22.44
N SER A 161 3.28 13.95 -22.05
CA SER A 161 3.02 14.40 -20.68
C SER A 161 1.56 14.22 -20.25
N ARG A 162 0.59 14.47 -21.15
CA ARG A 162 -0.84 14.22 -20.85
C ARG A 162 -1.10 12.73 -20.72
N ILE A 163 -0.51 11.90 -21.58
CA ILE A 163 -0.60 10.45 -21.43
C ILE A 163 -0.11 10.01 -20.03
N ALA A 164 0.99 10.58 -19.52
CA ALA A 164 1.47 10.28 -18.16
C ALA A 164 0.46 10.68 -17.06
N LEU A 165 -0.25 11.80 -17.20
CA LEU A 165 -1.35 12.18 -16.30
C LEU A 165 -2.56 11.24 -16.41
N ALA A 166 -2.84 10.72 -17.62
CA ALA A 166 -3.85 9.68 -17.80
C ALA A 166 -3.46 8.40 -17.06
N PHE A 167 -2.17 8.02 -17.09
CA PHE A 167 -1.66 6.91 -16.29
C PHE A 167 -1.77 7.14 -14.79
N TYR A 168 -1.55 8.36 -14.28
CA TYR A 168 -1.80 8.67 -12.86
C TYR A 168 -3.25 8.42 -12.47
N SER A 169 -4.20 8.88 -13.29
CA SER A 169 -5.62 8.63 -13.07
C SER A 169 -5.95 7.14 -13.14
N GLY A 170 -5.45 6.42 -14.15
CA GLY A 170 -5.70 4.98 -14.31
C GLY A 170 -5.11 4.15 -13.18
N LEU A 171 -3.84 4.38 -12.83
CA LEU A 171 -3.12 3.65 -11.79
C LEU A 171 -3.66 3.94 -10.38
N PHE A 172 -4.25 5.11 -10.15
CA PHE A 172 -4.98 5.40 -8.92
C PHE A 172 -6.17 4.46 -8.71
N ALA A 173 -6.88 4.06 -9.77
CA ALA A 173 -7.96 3.08 -9.66
C ALA A 173 -7.48 1.66 -9.39
N TYR A 174 -6.21 1.35 -9.67
CA TYR A 174 -5.57 0.08 -9.33
C TYR A 174 -4.77 0.15 -8.01
N ALA A 175 -4.85 1.26 -7.25
CA ALA A 175 -4.13 1.37 -5.98
C ALA A 175 -4.49 0.22 -5.01
N GLY A 176 -3.50 -0.29 -4.29
CA GLY A 176 -3.68 -1.44 -3.38
C GLY A 176 -2.73 -2.60 -3.64
N TRP A 177 -2.18 -2.71 -4.86
CA TRP A 177 -1.29 -3.82 -5.25
C TRP A 177 0.00 -3.91 -4.40
N ASN A 178 0.49 -2.79 -3.87
CA ASN A 178 1.67 -2.70 -3.02
C ASN A 178 1.37 -3.04 -1.55
N PHE A 179 0.16 -2.79 -1.06
CA PHE A 179 -0.27 -3.08 0.31
C PHE A 179 -0.63 -4.54 0.52
N LEU A 180 -0.95 -5.27 -0.56
CA LEU A 180 -1.31 -6.68 -0.47
C LEU A 180 -0.20 -7.55 0.11
N ASN A 181 1.05 -7.24 -0.22
CA ASN A 181 2.18 -8.00 0.32
C ASN A 181 2.33 -7.79 1.83
N ILE A 182 2.09 -6.56 2.30
CA ILE A 182 2.03 -6.23 3.73
C ILE A 182 0.87 -6.97 4.40
N ILE A 183 -0.33 -7.01 3.79
CA ILE A 183 -1.48 -7.73 4.37
C ILE A 183 -1.20 -9.24 4.43
N THR A 184 -0.57 -9.83 3.41
CA THR A 184 -0.18 -11.25 3.43
C THR A 184 0.91 -11.56 4.45
N GLU A 185 1.78 -10.60 4.75
CA GLU A 185 2.81 -10.68 5.80
C GLU A 185 2.22 -10.46 7.19
N GLU A 186 1.37 -9.44 7.40
CA GLU A 186 0.66 -9.18 8.67
C GLU A 186 -0.29 -10.32 9.06
N LEU A 187 -0.84 -11.04 8.07
CA LEU A 187 -1.59 -12.29 8.29
C LEU A 187 -0.70 -13.39 8.90
N GLN A 188 0.62 -13.34 8.68
CA GLN A 188 1.59 -14.29 9.23
C GLN A 188 2.23 -13.77 10.53
N ASP A 189 2.58 -12.48 10.61
CA ASP A 189 3.04 -11.81 11.84
C ASP A 189 2.54 -10.35 11.93
N PRO A 190 1.51 -10.06 12.74
CA PRO A 190 0.88 -8.74 12.76
C PRO A 190 1.68 -7.74 13.59
N GLU A 191 2.71 -7.13 13.00
CA GLU A 191 3.34 -5.94 13.56
C GLU A 191 2.78 -4.66 12.94
N GLN A 192 2.16 -3.79 13.74
CA GLN A 192 1.68 -2.51 13.24
C GLN A 192 2.85 -1.60 12.85
N LEU A 193 2.86 -1.15 11.59
CA LEU A 193 3.88 -0.27 11.00
C LEU A 193 4.27 0.92 11.90
N ASN A 194 3.28 1.59 12.50
CA ASN A 194 3.52 2.75 13.38
C ASN A 194 4.26 2.38 14.68
N PHE A 195 4.03 1.17 15.19
CA PHE A 195 4.68 0.66 16.39
C PHE A 195 6.14 0.32 16.11
N VAL A 196 6.42 -0.34 14.98
CA VAL A 196 7.79 -0.64 14.51
C VAL A 196 8.56 0.65 14.26
N ALA A 197 7.96 1.61 13.55
CA ALA A 197 8.61 2.90 13.28
C ALA A 197 8.89 3.72 14.56
N ALA A 198 8.07 3.62 15.60
CA ALA A 198 8.37 4.24 16.89
C ALA A 198 9.47 3.48 17.68
N ARG A 199 9.50 2.15 17.61
CA ARG A 199 10.56 1.30 18.20
C ARG A 199 11.92 1.63 17.60
N GLU A 200 12.00 1.73 16.28
CA GLU A 200 13.19 2.14 15.53
C GLU A 200 13.53 3.63 15.72
N GLY A 201 12.69 4.38 16.45
CA GLY A 201 12.93 5.78 16.76
C GLY A 201 12.67 6.75 15.62
N GLN A 202 12.02 6.29 14.55
CA GLN A 202 11.68 7.09 13.38
C GLN A 202 10.41 7.92 13.61
N LEU A 203 9.50 7.47 14.49
CA LEU A 203 8.30 8.20 14.90
C LEU A 203 8.30 8.53 16.40
N PRO A 204 7.68 9.65 16.82
CA PRO A 204 7.46 9.95 18.24
C PRO A 204 6.67 8.84 18.92
N THR A 205 7.09 8.43 20.12
CA THR A 205 6.45 7.35 20.89
C THR A 205 4.96 7.61 21.15
N LEU A 206 4.54 8.88 21.18
CA LEU A 206 3.15 9.29 21.30
C LEU A 206 2.25 8.70 20.20
N LEU A 207 2.73 8.62 18.96
CA LEU A 207 1.96 8.09 17.83
C LEU A 207 1.83 6.56 17.85
N ALA A 208 2.69 5.87 18.59
CA ALA A 208 2.61 4.43 18.81
C ALA A 208 1.85 4.06 20.09
N THR A 209 1.27 5.03 20.81
CA THR A 209 0.46 4.73 21.98
C THR A 209 -0.89 4.13 21.59
N ILE A 210 -1.30 3.10 22.33
CA ILE A 210 -2.54 2.38 22.14
C ILE A 210 -3.43 2.65 23.34
N HIS A 211 -4.70 2.98 23.09
CA HIS A 211 -5.67 3.19 24.16
C HIS A 211 -5.98 1.89 24.91
N VAL A 212 -5.95 1.90 26.25
CA VAL A 212 -6.00 0.69 27.10
C VAL A 212 -7.34 -0.06 27.00
N GLU A 213 -8.47 0.65 26.95
CA GLU A 213 -9.80 0.02 26.99
C GLU A 213 -10.34 -0.37 25.60
N HIS A 214 -9.84 0.25 24.54
CA HIS A 214 -10.39 0.11 23.18
C HIS A 214 -9.37 -0.41 22.17
N LEU A 215 -8.09 -0.45 22.55
CA LEU A 215 -6.99 -0.99 21.75
C LEU A 215 -6.85 -0.34 20.39
N THR A 216 -7.19 0.94 20.34
CA THR A 216 -7.10 1.78 19.15
C THR A 216 -5.92 2.76 19.28
N PRO A 217 -5.15 2.99 18.20
CA PRO A 217 -4.07 3.97 18.17
C PRO A 217 -4.65 5.39 17.96
N VAL A 218 -5.33 5.92 18.98
CA VAL A 218 -6.09 7.18 18.89
C VAL A 218 -5.25 8.37 18.38
N PRO A 219 -4.02 8.63 18.89
CA PRO A 219 -3.22 9.76 18.41
C PRO A 219 -2.84 9.66 16.93
N ALA A 220 -2.52 8.47 16.43
CA ALA A 220 -2.21 8.26 15.01
C ALA A 220 -3.45 8.49 14.12
N ILE A 221 -4.62 8.02 14.56
CA ILE A 221 -5.89 8.22 13.84
C ILE A 221 -6.25 9.71 13.81
N LEU A 222 -6.10 10.42 14.93
CA LEU A 222 -6.36 11.86 15.00
C LEU A 222 -5.43 12.66 14.08
N LEU A 223 -4.13 12.32 14.06
CA LEU A 223 -3.17 12.95 13.14
C LEU A 223 -3.57 12.72 11.68
N ASN A 224 -3.91 11.49 11.30
CA ASN A 224 -4.39 11.17 9.96
C ASN A 224 -5.68 11.94 9.60
N CYS A 225 -6.59 12.09 10.56
CA CYS A 225 -7.82 12.87 10.38
C CYS A 225 -7.50 14.35 10.11
N ILE A 226 -6.63 14.96 10.92
CA ILE A 226 -6.20 16.36 10.75
C ILE A 226 -5.53 16.55 9.38
N LEU A 227 -4.60 15.67 9.01
CA LEU A 227 -3.94 15.74 7.70
C LEU A 227 -4.93 15.58 6.55
N SER A 228 -5.92 14.69 6.69
CA SER A 228 -6.99 14.51 5.69
C SER A 228 -7.87 15.76 5.56
N LEU A 229 -8.20 16.41 6.68
CA LEU A 229 -8.95 17.67 6.69
C LEU A 229 -8.16 18.82 6.05
N ILE A 230 -6.84 18.87 6.25
CA ILE A 230 -5.96 19.84 5.58
C ILE A 230 -5.94 19.58 4.07
N MET A 231 -5.84 18.32 3.64
CA MET A 231 -5.86 17.98 2.22
C MET A 231 -7.19 18.30 1.54
N LEU A 232 -8.31 18.35 2.28
CA LEU A 232 -9.61 18.80 1.76
C LEU A 232 -9.66 20.29 1.40
N ILE A 233 -8.68 21.09 1.84
CA ILE A 233 -8.57 22.51 1.42
C ILE A 233 -8.17 22.60 -0.06
N VAL A 234 -7.54 21.55 -0.63
CA VAL A 234 -7.21 21.48 -2.04
C VAL A 234 -8.49 21.33 -2.86
N SER A 235 -8.74 22.30 -3.75
CA SER A 235 -10.03 22.45 -4.44
C SER A 235 -10.32 21.38 -5.50
N ASP A 236 -9.30 20.72 -6.05
CA ASP A 236 -9.45 19.77 -7.16
C ASP A 236 -8.95 18.36 -6.81
N LEU A 237 -9.84 17.38 -7.02
CA LEU A 237 -9.59 15.96 -6.79
C LEU A 237 -8.49 15.43 -7.72
N PHE A 238 -8.43 15.86 -8.98
CA PHE A 238 -7.41 15.38 -9.92
C PHE A 238 -6.02 15.90 -9.57
N THR A 239 -5.91 17.15 -9.11
CA THR A 239 -4.68 17.67 -8.53
C THR A 239 -4.25 16.86 -7.29
N LEU A 240 -5.18 16.45 -6.42
CA LEU A 240 -4.85 15.58 -5.28
C LEU A 240 -4.37 14.18 -5.72
N ILE A 241 -5.01 13.58 -6.73
CA ILE A 241 -4.57 12.32 -7.32
C ILE A 241 -3.14 12.45 -7.85
N ASN A 242 -2.82 13.55 -8.52
CA ASN A 242 -1.49 13.79 -9.06
C ASN A 242 -0.44 13.95 -7.95
N TYR A 243 -0.75 14.65 -6.86
CA TYR A 243 0.13 14.78 -5.69
C TYR A 243 0.48 13.42 -5.09
N VAL A 244 -0.54 12.63 -4.76
CA VAL A 244 -0.37 11.31 -4.15
C VAL A 244 0.35 10.37 -5.10
N SER A 245 -0.02 10.37 -6.38
CA SER A 245 0.60 9.51 -7.39
C SER A 245 2.08 9.82 -7.54
N PHE A 246 2.48 11.09 -7.61
CA PHE A 246 3.89 11.44 -7.73
C PHE A 246 4.72 10.94 -6.55
N VAL A 247 4.27 11.20 -5.32
CA VAL A 247 4.98 10.76 -4.10
C VAL A 247 5.03 9.23 -4.03
N GLN A 248 3.92 8.56 -4.37
CA GLN A 248 3.85 7.11 -4.42
C GLN A 248 4.82 6.52 -5.44
N TRP A 249 4.84 7.03 -6.68
CA TRP A 249 5.73 6.54 -7.73
C TRP A 249 7.20 6.83 -7.45
N LEU A 250 7.50 7.91 -6.73
CA LEU A 250 8.86 8.21 -6.25
C LEU A 250 9.30 7.16 -5.22
N SER A 251 8.44 6.84 -4.26
CA SER A 251 8.69 5.79 -3.26
C SER A 251 8.85 4.41 -3.91
N VAL A 252 7.96 4.06 -4.85
CA VAL A 252 8.03 2.81 -5.63
C VAL A 252 9.34 2.71 -6.40
N ALA A 253 9.74 3.76 -7.12
CA ALA A 253 11.01 3.78 -7.86
C ALA A 253 12.21 3.55 -6.93
N ALA A 254 12.22 4.19 -5.76
CA ALA A 254 13.26 3.99 -4.75
C ALA A 254 13.29 2.56 -4.21
N SER A 255 12.14 1.94 -3.94
CA SER A 255 12.05 0.54 -3.49
C SER A 255 12.57 -0.44 -4.55
N ILE A 256 12.23 -0.24 -5.82
CA ILE A 256 12.69 -1.11 -6.92
C ILE A 256 14.18 -0.91 -7.18
N PHE A 257 14.68 0.33 -7.12
CA PHE A 257 16.11 0.60 -7.18
C PHE A 257 16.86 -0.08 -6.01
N ALA A 258 16.32 0.01 -4.79
CA ALA A 258 16.88 -0.66 -3.62
C ALA A 258 16.89 -2.19 -3.78
N MET A 259 15.85 -2.79 -4.36
CA MET A 259 15.84 -4.21 -4.71
C MET A 259 16.98 -4.57 -5.67
N LEU A 260 17.14 -3.81 -6.76
CA LEU A 260 18.20 -4.03 -7.75
C LEU A 260 19.59 -3.84 -7.14
N TYR A 261 19.73 -2.88 -6.22
CA TYR A 261 20.94 -2.67 -5.44
C TYR A 261 21.22 -3.86 -4.51
N LEU A 262 20.21 -4.36 -3.79
CA LEU A 262 20.31 -5.51 -2.89
C LEU A 262 20.74 -6.78 -3.64
N ARG A 263 20.30 -6.95 -4.89
CA ARG A 263 20.76 -8.03 -5.77
C ARG A 263 22.27 -8.03 -5.99
N ARG A 264 22.90 -6.86 -6.00
CA ARG A 264 24.36 -6.70 -6.17
C ARG A 264 25.10 -6.71 -4.84
N SER A 265 24.59 -6.01 -3.84
CA SER A 265 25.28 -5.81 -2.56
C SER A 265 25.19 -7.02 -1.64
N GLN A 266 24.10 -7.78 -1.68
CA GLN A 266 23.89 -8.97 -0.85
C GLN A 266 23.35 -10.12 -1.72
N PRO A 267 24.21 -10.80 -2.50
CA PRO A 267 23.78 -11.88 -3.38
C PRO A 267 23.33 -13.14 -2.63
N ASP A 268 23.85 -13.36 -1.41
CA ASP A 268 23.69 -14.61 -0.65
C ASP A 268 22.41 -14.70 0.18
N ILE A 269 21.60 -13.64 0.23
CA ILE A 269 20.31 -13.68 0.94
C ILE A 269 19.37 -14.69 0.26
N PRO A 270 18.67 -15.54 1.02
CA PRO A 270 17.73 -16.50 0.43
C PRO A 270 16.57 -15.74 -0.22
N ARG A 271 16.34 -15.99 -1.52
CA ARG A 271 15.24 -15.39 -2.30
C ARG A 271 14.28 -16.49 -2.74
N PRO A 272 13.19 -16.75 -2.00
CA PRO A 272 12.21 -17.78 -2.36
C PRO A 272 11.56 -17.52 -3.72
N ILE A 273 11.29 -16.24 -4.03
CA ILE A 273 10.81 -15.78 -5.33
C ILE A 273 11.91 -14.91 -5.94
N ARG A 274 12.36 -15.24 -7.16
CA ARG A 274 13.36 -14.44 -7.88
C ARG A 274 12.90 -14.19 -9.31
N LEU A 275 12.66 -12.94 -9.64
CA LEU A 275 12.23 -12.54 -10.98
C LEU A 275 13.41 -12.36 -11.95
N PRO A 276 13.23 -12.68 -13.24
CA PRO A 276 14.15 -12.24 -14.29
C PRO A 276 14.42 -10.74 -14.22
N LEU A 277 15.68 -10.31 -14.37
CA LEU A 277 16.09 -8.90 -14.26
C LEU A 277 15.33 -7.96 -15.21
N ILE A 278 14.80 -8.47 -16.32
CA ILE A 278 14.02 -7.72 -17.30
C ILE A 278 12.78 -7.09 -16.63
N ILE A 279 12.10 -7.79 -15.72
CA ILE A 279 10.89 -7.30 -15.07
C ILE A 279 11.15 -6.03 -14.21
N PRO A 280 12.03 -6.05 -13.20
CA PRO A 280 12.29 -4.85 -12.38
C PRO A 280 12.94 -3.71 -13.19
N ILE A 281 13.74 -4.00 -14.23
CA ILE A 281 14.32 -2.96 -15.09
C ILE A 281 13.24 -2.28 -15.93
N THR A 282 12.38 -3.05 -16.60
CA THR A 282 11.26 -2.49 -17.39
C THR A 282 10.31 -1.69 -16.49
N PHE A 283 9.99 -2.20 -15.31
CA PHE A 283 9.15 -1.49 -14.35
C PHE A 283 9.82 -0.19 -13.86
N LEU A 284 11.13 -0.18 -13.61
CA LEU A 284 11.85 1.04 -13.24
C LEU A 284 11.84 2.08 -14.37
N ILE A 285 11.96 1.67 -15.64
CA ILE A 285 11.84 2.56 -16.81
C ILE A 285 10.44 3.19 -16.85
N VAL A 286 9.38 2.41 -16.60
CA VAL A 286 8.00 2.92 -16.49
C VAL A 286 7.89 3.92 -15.34
N CYS A 287 8.44 3.63 -14.16
CA CYS A 287 8.47 4.58 -13.05
C CYS A 287 9.18 5.88 -13.43
N SER A 288 10.32 5.83 -14.13
CA SER A 288 11.01 7.02 -14.61
C SER A 288 10.17 7.83 -15.59
N PHE A 289 9.47 7.17 -16.53
CA PHE A 289 8.52 7.81 -17.43
C PHE A 289 7.40 8.53 -16.66
N LEU A 290 6.82 7.86 -15.67
CA LEU A 290 5.74 8.40 -14.82
C LEU A 290 6.22 9.56 -13.96
N LEU A 291 7.49 9.60 -13.56
CA LEU A 291 8.04 10.70 -12.77
C LEU A 291 8.46 11.90 -13.61
N ILE A 292 9.04 11.69 -14.80
CA ILE A 292 9.66 12.75 -15.61
C ILE A 292 8.64 13.47 -16.48
N LEU A 293 7.72 12.76 -17.13
CA LEU A 293 6.84 13.39 -18.11
C LEU A 293 5.79 14.34 -17.53
N PRO A 294 5.15 14.06 -16.37
CA PRO A 294 4.18 14.99 -15.78
C PRO A 294 4.76 16.36 -15.41
N ILE A 295 6.07 16.43 -15.18
CA ILE A 295 6.80 17.67 -14.83
C ILE A 295 6.56 18.76 -15.87
N PHE A 296 6.49 18.40 -17.14
CA PHE A 296 6.37 19.36 -18.24
C PHE A 296 4.98 20.02 -18.35
N HIS A 297 3.94 19.44 -17.76
CA HIS A 297 2.58 19.97 -17.89
C HIS A 297 1.98 20.48 -16.57
N ARG A 298 2.33 19.87 -15.43
CA ARG A 298 1.86 20.27 -14.10
C ARG A 298 3.04 20.43 -13.11
N PRO A 299 3.99 21.36 -13.35
CA PRO A 299 5.18 21.53 -12.52
C PRO A 299 4.86 21.97 -11.08
N ASN A 300 3.82 22.79 -10.91
CA ASN A 300 3.39 23.27 -9.60
C ASN A 300 2.97 22.10 -8.70
N GLU A 301 2.30 21.10 -9.29
CA GLU A 301 1.78 19.98 -8.52
C GLU A 301 2.95 19.12 -7.99
N LEU A 302 3.94 18.92 -8.85
CA LEU A 302 5.17 18.21 -8.52
C LEU A 302 6.01 18.90 -7.44
N PHE A 303 6.14 20.23 -7.53
CA PHE A 303 6.95 21.02 -6.60
C PHE A 303 6.43 20.90 -5.17
N ILE A 304 5.11 20.95 -5.00
CA ILE A 304 4.46 20.74 -3.71
C ILE A 304 4.68 19.30 -3.23
N GLY A 305 4.54 18.30 -4.11
CA GLY A 305 4.87 16.90 -3.78
C GLY A 305 6.30 16.72 -3.27
N MET A 306 7.28 17.37 -3.93
CA MET A 306 8.68 17.38 -3.47
C MET A 306 8.86 18.10 -2.15
N ILE A 307 8.20 19.25 -1.93
CA ILE A 307 8.22 19.93 -0.63
C ILE A 307 7.68 19.02 0.48
N ILE A 308 6.59 18.30 0.24
CA ILE A 308 6.01 17.36 1.22
C ILE A 308 7.05 16.29 1.59
N VAL A 309 7.69 15.67 0.60
CA VAL A 309 8.73 14.65 0.84
C VAL A 309 9.94 15.23 1.57
N LEU A 310 10.45 16.37 1.10
CA LEU A 310 11.62 17.04 1.68
C LEU A 310 11.35 17.59 3.07
N SER A 311 10.11 17.98 3.39
CA SER A 311 9.70 18.43 4.73
C SER A 311 9.89 17.34 5.80
N GLY A 312 9.89 16.07 5.39
CA GLY A 312 10.24 14.95 6.26
C GLY A 312 11.69 14.97 6.75
N ILE A 313 12.63 15.56 5.98
CA ILE A 313 14.05 15.58 6.32
C ILE A 313 14.34 16.47 7.55
N PRO A 314 13.91 17.74 7.61
CA PRO A 314 14.05 18.55 8.82
C PRO A 314 13.40 17.91 10.04
N ILE A 315 12.19 17.35 9.88
CA ILE A 315 11.47 16.70 10.98
C ILE A 315 12.25 15.47 11.50
N TYR A 316 12.80 14.67 10.60
CA TYR A 316 13.63 13.51 10.92
C TYR A 316 14.93 13.92 11.63
N LEU A 317 15.64 14.91 11.10
CA LEU A 317 16.88 15.42 11.70
C LEU A 317 16.65 16.05 13.08
N LEU A 318 15.55 16.78 13.26
CA LEU A 318 15.15 17.31 14.56
C LEU A 318 14.78 16.17 15.52
N GLY A 319 14.04 15.15 15.08
CA GLY A 319 13.68 13.99 15.90
C GLY A 319 14.90 13.20 16.40
N ILE A 320 15.88 12.96 15.53
CA ILE A 320 17.14 12.29 15.90
C ILE A 320 18.01 13.18 16.78
N GLY A 321 18.16 14.46 16.41
CA GLY A 321 18.92 15.43 17.19
C GLY A 321 18.38 15.61 18.61
N TRP A 322 17.06 15.52 18.79
CA TRP A 322 16.41 15.60 20.09
C TRP A 322 16.60 14.32 20.93
N LYS A 323 16.58 13.13 20.32
CA LYS A 323 16.91 11.87 21.00
C LYS A 323 18.32 11.87 21.58
N GLN A 324 19.29 12.34 20.80
CA GLN A 324 20.69 12.42 21.24
C GLN A 324 20.85 13.38 22.42
N LYS A 325 20.16 14.53 22.40
CA LYS A 325 20.17 15.54 23.47
C LYS A 325 19.45 15.06 24.74
N SER A 326 18.35 14.32 24.61
CA SER A 326 17.61 13.75 25.75
C SER A 326 18.39 12.64 26.45
N ASN A 327 19.08 11.76 25.71
CA ASN A 327 19.91 10.72 26.30
C ASN A 327 21.11 11.31 27.07
N LEU A 328 21.72 12.37 26.53
CA LEU A 328 22.76 13.15 27.21
C LEU A 328 22.25 13.85 28.47
N PHE A 329 21.01 14.35 28.47
CA PHE A 329 20.40 14.96 29.64
C PHE A 329 20.09 13.92 30.72
N ILE A 330 19.55 12.75 30.36
CA ILE A 330 19.26 11.65 31.30
C ILE A 330 20.56 11.08 31.90
N GLN A 331 21.64 10.95 31.13
CA GLN A 331 22.96 10.56 31.66
C GLN A 331 23.60 11.59 32.58
N LYS A 332 23.20 12.87 32.49
CA LYS A 332 23.75 13.94 33.34
C LYS A 332 23.07 14.00 34.72
N TYR A 333 21.93 13.32 34.89
CA TYR A 333 21.12 13.32 36.10
C TYR A 333 20.91 11.92 36.72
N ASN A 334 21.62 10.91 36.21
CA ASN A 334 21.82 9.59 36.84
C ASN A 334 23.28 9.44 37.28
#